data_AF-A0A0L0BQ06-F1
#
_entry.id   AF-A0A0L0BQ06-F1
#
_cell.length_a   1.000
_cell.length_b   1.000
_cell.length_c   1.000
_cell.angle_alpha   90.00
_cell.angle_beta   90.00
_cell.angle_gamma   90.00
#
_symmetry.space_group_name_H-M   'P 1'
#
loop_
_entity.id
_entity.type
_entity.pdbx_description
1 polymer ?
#
loop_
_entity_poly.entity_id
_entity_poly.type
_entity_poly.pdbx_seq_one_letter_code
_entity_poly.pdbx_strand_id
1 'polypeptide(L)'
;MFLQFILFYCLMQHVLPMEVEVNNECKFAEDSLERTSANDLHFFKGLCDEAYEECYNAAEDELKREACSYPRNNCVNGLIGHYETIIEESEYASKLFKDALSGITDDCYGLCKYDLVFKKLVDEHVFCE
;
A
#
# COMPACT_ATOMS: atom_id res chain seq x y z
N MET A 1 39.37 37.99 -22.81
CA MET A 1 38.70 37.22 -21.74
C MET A 1 37.36 36.67 -22.26
N PHE A 2 37.40 35.81 -23.28
CA PHE A 2 36.21 35.23 -23.93
C PHE A 2 36.53 33.85 -24.55
N LEU A 3 37.46 33.11 -23.92
CA LEU A 3 38.01 31.84 -24.42
C LEU A 3 38.06 30.76 -23.32
N GLN A 4 37.13 30.84 -22.36
CA GLN A 4 36.98 29.83 -21.31
C GLN A 4 35.56 29.22 -21.21
N PHE A 5 34.61 29.67 -22.05
CA PHE A 5 33.21 29.23 -21.95
C PHE A 5 32.74 28.23 -23.02
N ILE A 6 33.61 27.80 -23.94
CA ILE A 6 33.22 26.89 -25.05
C ILE A 6 33.71 25.44 -24.83
N LEU A 7 34.52 25.18 -23.80
CA LEU A 7 35.08 23.83 -23.55
C LEU A 7 34.27 22.95 -22.60
N PHE A 8 33.16 23.44 -22.03
CA PHE A 8 32.33 22.65 -21.11
C PHE A 8 31.15 21.92 -21.77
N TYR A 9 30.81 22.24 -23.02
CA TYR A 9 29.66 21.63 -23.70
C TYR A 9 30.00 20.38 -24.54
N CYS A 10 31.28 20.12 -24.83
CA CYS A 10 31.72 18.96 -25.62
C CYS A 10 32.21 17.75 -24.80
N LEU A 11 32.30 17.86 -23.47
CA LEU A 11 32.77 16.76 -22.61
C LEU A 11 31.65 15.88 -22.03
N MET A 12 30.37 16.23 -22.24
CA MET A 12 29.24 15.43 -21.74
C MET A 12 28.68 14.44 -22.76
N GLN A 13 29.27 14.33 -23.96
CA GLN A 13 28.71 13.48 -25.03
C GLN A 13 29.23 12.04 -25.08
N HIS A 14 30.10 11.58 -24.17
CA HIS A 14 30.61 10.19 -24.17
C HIS A 14 30.55 9.54 -22.79
N VAL A 15 29.35 9.19 -22.33
CA VAL A 15 29.14 8.08 -21.39
C VAL A 15 27.88 7.35 -21.82
N LEU A 16 28.07 6.30 -22.62
CA LEU A 16 27.20 5.13 -22.88
C LEU A 16 25.70 5.38 -23.19
N PRO A 17 25.09 4.66 -24.14
CA PRO A 17 23.66 4.43 -24.05
C PRO A 17 23.44 3.61 -22.78
N MET A 18 23.18 4.28 -21.65
CA MET A 18 22.57 3.61 -20.54
C MET A 18 21.17 3.29 -21.06
N GLU A 19 21.00 2.05 -21.50
CA GLU A 19 19.72 1.38 -21.41
C GLU A 19 19.14 1.83 -20.07
N VAL A 20 18.08 2.64 -20.13
CA VAL A 20 17.24 2.82 -18.96
C VAL A 20 16.61 1.45 -18.78
N GLU A 21 17.33 0.56 -18.08
CA GLU A 21 16.67 -0.49 -17.31
C GLU A 21 15.70 0.29 -16.43
N VAL A 22 14.45 0.31 -16.86
CA VAL A 22 13.33 0.49 -15.96
C VAL A 22 13.47 -0.67 -15.00
N ASN A 23 14.26 -0.49 -13.95
CA ASN A 23 14.30 -1.44 -12.86
C ASN A 23 12.98 -1.23 -12.11
N ASN A 24 11.94 -1.84 -12.68
CA ASN A 24 10.72 -2.25 -12.01
C ASN A 24 11.14 -3.24 -10.92
N GLU A 25 11.81 -2.77 -9.86
CA GLU A 25 12.25 -3.57 -8.72
C GLU A 25 11.04 -3.93 -7.85
N CYS A 26 10.05 -4.55 -8.48
CA CYS A 26 9.03 -5.29 -7.76
C CYS A 26 9.72 -6.41 -7.03
N LYS A 27 9.61 -6.38 -5.69
CA LYS A 27 10.14 -7.45 -4.86
C LYS A 27 9.55 -8.81 -5.23
N PHE A 28 8.32 -8.79 -5.76
CA PHE A 28 7.59 -9.97 -6.17
C PHE A 28 7.07 -9.87 -7.61
N ALA A 29 6.98 -11.03 -8.27
CA ALA A 29 6.30 -11.16 -9.56
C ALA A 29 4.83 -10.71 -9.44
N GLU A 30 4.26 -10.25 -10.56
CA GLU A 30 2.89 -9.73 -10.61
C GLU A 30 1.83 -10.73 -10.14
N ASP A 31 2.02 -12.00 -10.47
CA ASP A 31 1.14 -13.13 -10.14
C ASP A 31 1.52 -13.83 -8.82
N SER A 32 2.50 -13.29 -8.08
CA SER A 32 2.85 -13.82 -6.77
C SER A 32 1.68 -13.71 -5.79
N LEU A 33 1.66 -14.64 -4.82
CA LEU A 33 0.70 -14.60 -3.72
C LEU A 33 0.79 -13.26 -2.98
N GLU A 34 1.99 -12.78 -2.70
CA GLU A 34 2.27 -11.55 -1.96
C GLU A 34 1.67 -10.32 -2.63
N ARG A 35 1.91 -10.16 -3.94
CA ARG A 35 1.42 -8.99 -4.68
C ARG A 35 -0.07 -9.10 -4.95
N THR A 36 -0.57 -10.27 -5.34
CA THR A 36 -2.00 -10.48 -5.61
C THR A 36 -2.83 -10.25 -4.36
N SER A 37 -2.47 -10.85 -3.23
CA SER A 37 -3.21 -10.70 -1.97
C SER A 37 -3.13 -9.27 -1.42
N ALA A 38 -2.01 -8.56 -1.59
CA ALA A 38 -1.87 -7.17 -1.20
C ALA A 38 -2.75 -6.24 -2.06
N ASN A 39 -2.81 -6.49 -3.37
CA ASN A 39 -3.70 -5.78 -4.29
C ASN A 39 -5.17 -6.02 -3.94
N ASP A 40 -5.56 -7.27 -3.67
CA ASP A 40 -6.92 -7.61 -3.25
C ASP A 40 -7.29 -6.90 -1.94
N LEU A 41 -6.40 -6.91 -0.94
CA LEU A 41 -6.61 -6.19 0.31
C LEU A 41 -6.87 -4.69 0.07
N HIS A 42 -6.07 -4.05 -0.80
CA HIS A 42 -6.24 -2.63 -1.12
C HIS A 42 -7.55 -2.37 -1.88
N PHE A 43 -7.85 -3.18 -2.89
CA PHE A 43 -9.08 -3.09 -3.68
C PHE A 43 -10.34 -3.24 -2.82
N PHE A 44 -10.42 -4.29 -2.01
CA PHE A 44 -11.60 -4.54 -1.17
C PHE A 44 -11.78 -3.50 -0.07
N LYS A 45 -10.68 -2.90 0.44
CA LYS A 45 -10.79 -1.76 1.34
C LYS A 45 -11.47 -0.57 0.66
N GLY A 46 -11.22 -0.36 -0.64
CA GLY A 46 -11.93 0.63 -1.45
C GLY A 46 -13.44 0.43 -1.41
N LEU A 47 -13.92 -0.82 -1.52
CA LEU A 47 -15.36 -1.12 -1.42
C LEU A 47 -15.93 -0.84 -0.02
N CYS A 48 -15.17 -1.10 1.04
CA CYS A 48 -15.58 -0.70 2.41
C CYS A 48 -15.70 0.82 2.54
N ASP A 49 -14.83 1.57 1.87
CA ASP A 49 -14.85 3.03 1.87
C ASP A 49 -16.00 3.60 1.04
N GLU A 50 -16.30 3.02 -0.13
CA GLU A 50 -17.47 3.38 -0.94
C GLU A 50 -18.77 3.18 -0.14
N ALA A 51 -18.93 2.03 0.52
CA ALA A 51 -20.09 1.77 1.36
C ALA A 51 -20.19 2.75 2.56
N TYR A 52 -19.04 3.17 3.10
CA TYR A 52 -19.01 4.21 4.13
C TYR A 52 -19.48 5.56 3.58
N GLU A 53 -19.00 5.98 2.41
CA GLU A 53 -19.40 7.23 1.77
C GLU A 53 -20.90 7.23 1.45
N GLU A 54 -21.44 6.12 0.94
CA GLU A 54 -22.89 5.97 0.73
C GLU A 54 -23.68 6.13 2.03
N CYS A 55 -23.25 5.45 3.10
CA CYS A 55 -23.87 5.58 4.43
C CYS A 55 -23.79 7.02 4.95
N TYR A 56 -22.62 7.64 4.88
CA TYR A 56 -22.36 8.98 5.38
C TYR A 56 -23.21 10.03 4.65
N ASN A 57 -23.33 9.89 3.33
CA ASN A 57 -24.11 10.81 2.49
C ASN A 57 -25.62 10.63 2.66
N ALA A 58 -26.09 9.40 2.95
CA ALA A 58 -27.50 9.11 3.22
C ALA A 58 -27.94 9.50 4.66
N ALA A 59 -26.99 9.70 5.57
CA ALA A 59 -27.27 10.03 6.96
C ALA A 59 -27.84 11.45 7.12
N GLU A 60 -28.97 11.54 7.85
CA GLU A 60 -29.73 12.78 8.04
C GLU A 60 -29.11 13.75 9.05
N ASP A 61 -28.22 13.25 9.92
CA ASP A 61 -27.59 14.01 10.99
C ASP A 61 -26.18 13.48 11.33
N GLU A 62 -25.46 14.22 12.17
CA GLU A 62 -24.08 13.91 12.57
C GLU A 62 -23.98 12.61 13.37
N LEU A 63 -24.94 12.30 14.24
CA LEU A 63 -24.94 11.06 15.03
C LEU A 63 -25.05 9.83 14.12
N LYS A 64 -25.89 9.90 13.09
CA LYS A 64 -26.02 8.83 12.08
C LYS A 64 -24.75 8.71 11.21
N ARG A 65 -24.09 9.83 10.90
CA ARG A 65 -22.80 9.81 10.18
C ARG A 65 -21.71 9.15 10.99
N GLU A 66 -21.61 9.47 12.28
CA GLU A 66 -20.66 8.82 13.18
C GLU A 66 -20.90 7.31 13.25
N ALA A 67 -22.16 6.87 13.25
CA ALA A 67 -22.53 5.47 13.27
C ALA A 67 -22.04 4.68 12.03
N CYS A 68 -21.83 5.34 10.88
CA CYS A 68 -21.28 4.71 9.67
C CYS A 68 -19.81 4.25 9.85
N SER A 69 -19.08 4.83 10.81
CA SER A 69 -17.67 4.51 11.04
C SER A 69 -17.47 3.09 11.60
N TYR A 70 -18.44 2.57 12.35
CA TYR A 70 -18.36 1.24 12.95
C TYR A 70 -18.47 0.11 11.91
N PRO A 71 -19.48 0.09 11.02
CA PRO A 71 -19.53 -0.86 9.89
C PRO A 71 -18.27 -0.82 9.02
N ARG A 72 -17.75 0.37 8.72
CA ARG A 72 -16.51 0.54 7.95
C ARG A 72 -15.33 -0.16 8.63
N ASN A 73 -15.10 0.12 9.92
CA ASN A 73 -14.02 -0.52 10.67
C ASN A 73 -14.17 -2.05 10.73
N ASN A 74 -15.38 -2.55 10.91
CA ASN A 74 -15.64 -3.98 10.92
C ASN A 74 -15.38 -4.63 9.55
N CYS A 75 -15.81 -3.99 8.47
CA CYS A 75 -15.52 -4.41 7.09
C CYS A 75 -14.02 -4.56 6.88
N VAL A 76 -13.24 -3.51 7.18
CA VAL A 76 -11.79 -3.52 7.02
C VAL A 76 -11.11 -4.52 7.96
N ASN A 77 -11.57 -4.67 9.21
CA ASN A 77 -11.01 -5.67 10.12
C ASN A 77 -11.22 -7.10 9.60
N GLY A 78 -12.37 -7.38 8.95
CA GLY A 78 -12.60 -8.64 8.26
C GLY A 78 -11.64 -8.88 7.10
N LEU A 79 -11.36 -7.85 6.30
CA LEU A 79 -10.39 -7.93 5.19
C LEU A 79 -8.97 -8.20 5.68
N ILE A 80 -8.56 -7.57 6.78
CA ILE A 80 -7.25 -7.79 7.40
C ILE A 80 -7.10 -9.25 7.87
N GLY A 81 -8.13 -9.80 8.52
CA GLY A 81 -8.12 -11.22 8.91
C GLY A 81 -8.10 -12.16 7.71
N HIS A 82 -8.83 -11.83 6.64
CA HIS A 82 -8.80 -12.62 5.41
C HIS A 82 -7.42 -12.61 4.74
N TYR A 83 -6.79 -11.43 4.65
CA TYR A 83 -5.44 -11.28 4.14
C TYR A 83 -4.44 -12.13 4.95
N GLU A 84 -4.49 -12.06 6.28
CA GLU A 84 -3.67 -12.89 7.17
C GLU A 84 -3.80 -14.39 6.87
N THR A 85 -5.03 -14.88 6.67
CA THR A 85 -5.28 -16.28 6.28
C THR A 85 -4.67 -16.62 4.92
N ILE A 86 -4.80 -15.75 3.91
CA ILE A 86 -4.26 -16.01 2.57
C ILE A 86 -2.73 -16.16 2.60
N ILE A 87 -2.06 -15.32 3.37
CA ILE A 87 -0.58 -15.27 3.41
C ILE A 87 0.04 -16.22 4.45
N GLU A 88 -0.77 -17.01 5.17
CA GLU A 88 -0.33 -17.79 6.33
C GLU A 88 0.80 -18.78 6.02
N GLU A 89 0.78 -19.33 4.80
CA GLU A 89 1.76 -20.29 4.29
C GLU A 89 3.01 -19.61 3.68
N SER A 90 2.97 -18.30 3.43
CA SER A 90 4.15 -17.52 3.00
C SER A 90 4.90 -17.04 4.22
N GLU A 91 6.05 -17.67 4.52
CA GLU A 91 6.91 -17.30 5.65
C GLU A 91 7.26 -15.80 5.62
N TYR A 92 7.58 -15.27 4.44
CA TYR A 92 7.95 -13.88 4.27
C TYR A 92 6.76 -12.95 4.52
N ALA A 93 5.63 -13.15 3.84
CA ALA A 93 4.48 -12.24 3.97
C ALA A 93 3.86 -12.32 5.36
N SER A 94 3.74 -13.51 5.93
CA SER A 94 3.30 -13.70 7.32
C SER A 94 4.18 -12.97 8.31
N LYS A 95 5.51 -13.04 8.13
CA LYS A 95 6.44 -12.27 8.97
C LYS A 95 6.22 -10.77 8.80
N LEU A 96 6.09 -10.32 7.57
CA LEU A 96 5.89 -8.90 7.27
C LEU A 96 4.62 -8.34 7.93
N PHE A 97 3.53 -9.09 7.83
CA PHE A 97 2.25 -8.76 8.45
C PHE A 97 2.36 -8.70 9.99
N LYS A 98 3.00 -9.70 10.60
CA LYS A 98 3.24 -9.74 12.05
C LYS A 98 4.12 -8.58 12.52
N ASP A 99 5.15 -8.24 11.75
CA ASP A 99 6.03 -7.10 12.03
C ASP A 99 5.24 -5.78 11.93
N ALA A 100 4.36 -5.62 10.94
CA ALA A 100 3.52 -4.43 10.78
C ALA A 100 2.58 -4.20 11.98
N LEU A 101 2.06 -5.28 12.55
CA LEU A 101 1.15 -5.25 13.70
C LEU A 101 1.86 -5.44 15.04
N SER A 102 3.20 -5.48 15.05
CA SER A 102 3.96 -5.63 16.28
C SER A 102 3.82 -4.38 17.15
N GLY A 103 3.40 -4.56 18.41
CA GLY A 103 3.29 -3.47 19.38
C GLY A 103 2.07 -2.55 19.22
N ILE A 104 1.05 -2.96 18.46
CA ILE A 104 -0.23 -2.25 18.46
C ILE A 104 -0.94 -2.38 19.81
N THR A 105 -1.74 -1.37 20.15
CA THR A 105 -2.60 -1.32 21.33
C THR A 105 -3.99 -1.92 21.03
N ASP A 106 -4.74 -2.26 22.08
CA ASP A 106 -6.07 -2.90 21.98
C ASP A 106 -7.15 -2.02 21.31
N ASP A 107 -6.89 -0.71 21.16
CA ASP A 107 -7.76 0.25 20.48
C ASP A 107 -7.45 0.41 18.97
N CYS A 108 -6.44 -0.30 18.45
CA CYS A 108 -6.11 -0.31 17.02
C CYS A 108 -7.03 -1.31 16.28
N TYR A 109 -8.14 -0.80 15.74
CA TYR A 109 -9.12 -1.58 14.97
C TYR A 109 -8.83 -1.61 13.45
N GLY A 110 -9.79 -2.06 12.64
CA GLY A 110 -9.63 -2.38 11.22
C GLY A 110 -8.86 -1.34 10.40
N LEU A 111 -9.26 -0.06 10.45
CA LEU A 111 -8.58 0.99 9.68
C LEU A 111 -7.15 1.23 10.17
N CYS A 112 -6.92 1.28 11.48
CA CYS A 112 -5.59 1.42 12.07
C CYS A 112 -4.66 0.28 11.64
N LYS A 113 -5.15 -0.97 11.74
CA LYS A 113 -4.39 -2.15 11.30
C LYS A 113 -4.08 -2.11 9.81
N TYR A 114 -5.07 -1.72 8.99
CA TYR A 114 -4.89 -1.57 7.55
C TYR A 114 -3.78 -0.56 7.22
N ASP A 115 -3.79 0.62 7.84
CA ASP A 115 -2.79 1.64 7.55
C ASP A 115 -1.37 1.17 7.89
N LEU A 116 -1.20 0.43 8.99
CA LEU A 116 0.08 -0.15 9.38
C LEU A 116 0.56 -1.23 8.40
N VAL A 117 -0.33 -2.17 8.04
CA VAL A 117 -0.02 -3.25 7.09
C VAL A 117 0.28 -2.67 5.71
N PHE A 118 -0.57 -1.78 5.21
CA PHE A 118 -0.42 -1.15 3.90
C PHE A 118 0.89 -0.37 3.81
N LYS A 119 1.21 0.45 4.81
CA LYS A 119 2.49 1.15 4.87
C LYS A 119 3.67 0.18 4.79
N LYS A 120 3.61 -0.92 5.55
CA LYS A 120 4.68 -1.92 5.56
C LYS A 120 4.84 -2.61 4.19
N LEU A 121 3.73 -2.90 3.51
CA LEU A 121 3.74 -3.46 2.15
C LEU A 121 4.32 -2.49 1.12
N VAL A 122 4.04 -1.19 1.24
CA VAL A 122 4.67 -0.15 0.42
C VAL A 122 6.17 -0.03 0.70
N ASP A 123 6.56 0.04 1.98
CA ASP A 123 7.97 0.17 2.40
C ASP A 123 8.83 -1.02 1.93
N GLU A 124 8.24 -2.21 1.77
CA GLU A 124 8.90 -3.40 1.24
C GLU A 124 8.71 -3.61 -0.27
N HIS A 125 8.21 -2.62 -1.00
CA HIS A 125 8.02 -2.67 -2.46
C HIS A 125 7.19 -3.88 -2.93
N VAL A 126 6.13 -4.21 -2.19
CA VAL A 126 5.14 -5.23 -2.60
C VAL A 126 4.22 -4.68 -3.69
N PHE A 127 3.82 -3.40 -3.57
CA PHE A 127 3.09 -2.68 -4.61
C PHE A 127 4.08 -2.12 -5.64
N CYS A 128 3.72 -2.22 -6.91
CA CYS A 128 4.44 -1.60 -8.02
C CYS A 128 3.47 -0.78 -8.86
N GLU A 129 3.89 0.42 -9.21
CA GLU A 129 3.19 1.34 -10.12
C GLU A 129 3.48 1.02 -11.59
#